data_AF-A0A7W1USF1-F1
#
_entry.id   AF-A0A7W1USF1-F1
#
_cell.length_a   1.000
_cell.length_b   1.000
_cell.length_c   1.000
_cell.angle_alpha   90.00
_cell.angle_beta   90.00
_cell.angle_gamma   90.00
#
_symmetry.space_group_name_H-M   'P 1'
#
loop_
_entity.id
_entity.type
_entity.pdbx_description
1 polymer ?
#
loop_
_entity_poly.entity_id
_entity_poly.type
_entity_poly.pdbx_seq_one_letter_code
_entity_poly.pdbx_strand_id
1 'polypeptide(L)' 'MAAPEKYDTRMSDAEGLMWRLEKDPYLSSTFSTLTILDQPPDLDVLRTRMERATWIVPRLRQRVQPSPVNLQ' A
#
# COMPACT_ATOMS: atom_id res chain seq x y z
N MET A 1 -21.98 1.52 -9.31
CA MET A 1 -20.68 0.85 -9.13
C MET A 1 -19.62 1.79 -9.71
N ALA A 2 -18.83 2.46 -8.88
CA ALA A 2 -17.80 3.37 -9.37
C ALA A 2 -16.73 2.56 -10.11
N ALA A 3 -16.29 3.05 -11.28
CA ALA A 3 -15.18 2.42 -12.00
C ALA A 3 -13.94 2.42 -11.09
N PRO A 4 -13.14 1.35 -11.06
CA PRO A 4 -11.90 1.34 -10.27
C PRO A 4 -11.03 2.50 -10.74
N GLU A 5 -10.61 3.37 -9.82
CA GLU A 5 -9.61 4.39 -10.10
C GLU A 5 -8.39 3.69 -10.72
N LYS A 6 -8.09 4.05 -11.98
CA LYS A 6 -6.89 3.57 -12.65
C LYS A 6 -5.71 4.31 -12.07
N TYR A 7 -5.05 3.70 -11.08
CA TYR A 7 -3.77 4.21 -10.58
C TYR A 7 -2.75 4.25 -11.71
N ASP A 8 -1.98 5.33 -11.79
CA ASP A 8 -0.85 5.42 -12.72
C ASP A 8 0.14 4.30 -12.40
N THR A 9 0.71 3.71 -13.45
CA THR A 9 1.75 2.68 -13.32
C THR A 9 3.08 3.31 -12.92
N ARG A 10 3.29 4.60 -13.21
CA ARG A 10 4.48 5.34 -12.82
C ARG A 10 4.22 6.11 -11.52
N MET A 11 5.17 6.01 -10.58
CA MET A 11 5.18 6.87 -9.39
C MET A 11 5.50 8.30 -9.81
N SER A 12 4.80 9.26 -9.22
CA SER A 12 5.18 10.66 -9.30
C SER A 12 6.59 10.88 -8.74
N ASP A 13 7.23 12.00 -9.09
CA ASP A 13 8.58 12.29 -8.61
C ASP A 13 8.65 12.39 -7.08
N ALA A 14 7.58 12.90 -6.44
CA ALA A 14 7.46 12.96 -4.99
C ALA A 14 7.35 11.57 -4.35
N GLU A 15 6.49 10.69 -4.88
CA GLU A 15 6.39 9.31 -4.42
C GLU A 15 7.71 8.56 -4.62
N GLY A 16 8.38 8.76 -5.75
CA GLY A 16 9.68 8.15 -6.05
C GLY A 16 10.80 8.66 -5.14
N LEU A 17 10.73 9.92 -4.67
CA LEU A 17 11.63 10.44 -3.65
C LEU A 17 11.36 9.76 -2.29
N MET A 18 10.11 9.73 -1.85
CA MET A 18 9.72 9.08 -0.59
C MET A 18 10.14 7.60 -0.55
N TRP A 19 9.93 6.86 -1.63
CA TRP A 19 10.33 5.45 -1.71
C TRP A 19 11.85 5.23 -1.61
N ARG A 20 12.66 6.19 -2.09
CA ARG A 20 14.12 6.12 -1.93
C ARG A 20 14.54 6.42 -0.49
N LEU A 21 13.86 7.36 0.17
CA LEU A 21 14.11 7.73 1.57
C LEU A 21 13.79 6.58 2.52
N GLU A 22 12.76 5.77 2.23
CA GLU A 22 12.39 4.57 3.01
C GLU A 22 13.54 3.54 3.18
N LYS A 23 14.57 3.57 2.33
CA LYS A 23 15.72 2.68 2.51
C LYS A 23 16.59 3.05 3.72
N ASP A 24 16.51 4.29 4.19
CA ASP A 24 17.18 4.73 5.40
C ASP A 24 16.26 4.47 6.61
N PRO A 25 16.66 3.62 7.57
CA PRO A 25 15.86 3.35 8.76
C PRO A 25 15.43 4.61 9.53
N TYR A 26 16.24 5.67 9.50
CA TYR A 26 15.97 6.93 10.20
C TYR A 26 14.99 7.85 9.46
N LEU A 27 14.75 7.59 8.16
CA LEU A 27 13.83 8.35 7.32
C LEU A 27 12.61 7.53 6.87
N SER A 28 12.54 6.27 7.32
CA SER A 28 11.40 5.38 7.07
C SER A 28 10.12 5.95 7.69
N SER A 29 9.10 6.12 6.88
CA SER A 29 7.76 6.58 7.28
C SER A 29 6.90 5.35 7.61
N THR A 30 7.34 4.57 8.60
CA THR A 30 6.55 3.44 9.09
C THR A 30 5.30 3.97 9.77
N PHE A 31 4.14 3.71 9.19
CA PHE A 31 2.84 4.02 9.80
C PHE A 31 2.16 2.76 10.31
N SER A 32 1.37 2.91 11.37
CA SER A 32 0.54 1.85 11.93
C SER A 32 -0.84 2.40 12.26
N THR A 33 -1.84 1.53 12.23
CA THR A 33 -3.22 1.87 12.61
C THR A 33 -3.59 1.08 13.85
N LEU A 34 -3.98 1.77 14.93
CA LEU A 34 -4.56 1.16 16.12
C LEU A 34 -6.08 1.30 16.05
N THR A 35 -6.79 0.17 16.06
CA THR A 35 -8.26 0.14 16.07
C THR A 35 -8.74 -0.43 17.39
N ILE A 36 -9.61 0.31 18.08
CA ILE A 36 -10.25 -0.11 19.33
C ILE A 36 -11.64 -0.65 18.98
N LEU A 37 -11.97 -1.83 19.50
CA LEU A 37 -13.25 -2.51 19.28
C LEU A 37 -13.90 -2.82 20.63
N ASP A 38 -15.23 -2.80 20.68
CA ASP A 38 -16.00 -3.09 21.90
C ASP A 38 -15.87 -4.55 22.36
N GLN A 39 -15.51 -5.45 21.44
CA GLN A 39 -15.30 -6.88 21.70
C GLN A 39 -14.09 -7.40 20.89
N PRO A 40 -13.35 -8.42 21.40
CA PRO A 40 -12.32 -9.09 20.61
C PRO A 40 -12.88 -9.60 19.27
N PRO A 41 -12.22 -9.29 18.13
CA PRO A 41 -12.63 -9.79 16.84
C PRO A 41 -12.28 -11.27 16.69
N ASP A 42 -13.08 -12.00 15.93
CA ASP A 42 -12.68 -13.30 15.38
C ASP A 42 -11.52 -13.08 14.38
N LEU A 43 -10.36 -13.64 14.69
CA LEU A 43 -9.13 -13.45 13.91
C LEU A 43 -9.20 -14.09 12.51
N ASP A 44 -9.93 -15.19 12.36
CA ASP A 44 -10.07 -15.86 11.06
C ASP A 44 -10.98 -15.03 10.15
N VAL A 45 -12.09 -14.52 10.70
CA VAL A 45 -12.99 -13.61 9.98
C VAL A 45 -12.26 -12.31 9.62
N LEU A 46 -11.49 -11.75 10.55
CA LEU A 46 -10.68 -10.55 10.31
C LEU A 46 -9.69 -10.78 9.16
N ARG A 47 -8.97 -11.91 9.18
CA ARG A 47 -8.00 -12.25 8.14
C ARG A 47 -8.66 -12.37 6.77
N THR A 48 -9.79 -13.08 6.67
CA THR A 48 -10.54 -13.20 5.42
C THR A 48 -11.03 -11.84 4.91
N ARG A 49 -11.46 -10.94 5.82
CA ARG A 49 -11.86 -9.57 5.43
C ARG A 49 -10.68 -8.75 4.93
N MET A 50 -9.52 -8.83 5.59
CA MET A 50 -8.30 -8.15 5.15
C MET A 50 -7.86 -8.65 3.76
N GLU A 51 -7.92 -9.97 3.53
CA GLU A 51 -7.65 -10.53 2.20
C GLU A 51 -8.62 -9.98 1.14
N ARG A 52 -9.93 -9.92 1.43
CA ARG A 52 -10.93 -9.30 0.54
C ARG A 52 -10.63 -7.84 0.27
N ALA A 53 -10.23 -7.08 1.28
CA ALA A 53 -9.89 -5.66 1.13
C ALA A 53 -8.77 -5.44 0.11
N THR A 54 -7.76 -6.32 0.07
CA THR A 54 -6.70 -6.23 -0.95
C THR A 54 -7.18 -6.48 -2.37
N TRP A 55 -8.35 -7.12 -2.59
CA TRP A 55 -8.96 -7.27 -3.93
C TRP A 55 -9.75 -6.02 -4.33
N ILE A 56 -10.39 -5.38 -3.35
CA ILE A 56 -11.16 -4.15 -3.53
C ILE A 56 -10.24 -2.94 -3.75
N VAL A 57 -9.05 -2.95 -3.13
CA VAL A 57 -8.02 -1.92 -3.28
C VAL A 57 -6.80 -2.53 -3.98
N PRO A 58 -6.78 -2.58 -5.32
CA PRO A 58 -5.71 -3.24 -6.08
C PRO A 58 -4.31 -2.73 -5.77
N ARG A 59 -4.18 -1.45 -5.36
CA ARG A 59 -2.92 -0.81 -4.98
C ARG A 59 -2.18 -1.58 -3.88
N LEU A 60 -2.90 -2.23 -2.95
CA LEU A 60 -2.33 -3.03 -1.86
C LEU A 60 -1.59 -4.29 -2.33
N ARG A 61 -1.81 -4.72 -3.58
CA ARG A 61 -1.11 -5.87 -4.18
C ARG A 61 0.01 -5.49 -5.13
N GLN A 62 0.20 -4.20 -5.39
CA GLN A 62 1.26 -3.74 -6.27
C GLN A 62 2.60 -3.75 -5.55
N ARG A 63 3.68 -4.02 -6.30
CA ARG A 63 5.05 -3.94 -5.82
C ARG A 63 5.78 -2.90 -6.63
N VAL A 64 6.52 -2.01 -5.95
CA VAL A 64 7.39 -1.05 -6.64
C VAL A 64 8.56 -1.81 -7.25
N GLN A 65 8.81 -1.59 -8.54
CA GLN A 65 9.91 -2.20 -9.28
C GLN A 65 10.77 -1.09 -9.90
N PRO A 66 12.09 -1.27 -10.02
CA PRO A 66 12.91 -0.37 -10.81
C PRO A 66 12.49 -0.41 -12.28
N SER A 67 12.50 0.73 -12.97
CA SER A 67 12.28 0.77 -14.43
C SER A 67 13.45 0.05 -15.14
N PRO A 68 13.18 -0.88 -16.07
CA PRO A 68 14.23 -1.59 -16.81
C PRO A 68 15.05 -0.70 -17.75
N VAL A 69 14.58 0.52 -18.05
CA VAL A 69 15.34 1.54 -18.80
C VAL A 69 15.13 2.90 -18.12
N ASN A 70 16.23 3.54 -17.70
CA ASN A 70 16.23 4.93 -17.24
C ASN A 70 16.12 5.87 -18.46
N LEU A 71 14.99 5.88 -19.16
CA LEU A 71 14.70 6.97 -20.09
C LEU A 71 13.98 8.06 -19.29
N GLN A 72 14.75 9.09 -18.94
CA GLN A 72 14.19 10.36 -18.47
C GLN A 72 13.44 11.05 -19.60
#